data_AF-A0A290HGN6-F1
#
_entry.id   AF-A0A290HGN6-F1
#
_cell.length_a   1.000
_cell.length_b   1.000
_cell.length_c   1.000
_cell.angle_alpha   90.00
_cell.angle_beta   90.00
_cell.angle_gamma   90.00
#
_symmetry.space_group_name_H-M   'P 1'
#
loop_
_entity.id
_entity.type
_entity.pdbx_description
1 polymer ?
#
loop_
_entity_poly.entity_id
_entity_poly.type
_entity_poly.pdbx_seq_one_letter_code
_entity_poly.pdbx_strand_id
1 'polypeptide(L)' 'MNNTKELRKQHKAKFGKEPNIIGMFWDDPQLVEDNIIKAIETNIPYDEYELFTDEEKEAFDKGMLLF' A
#
# COMPACT_ATOMS: atom_id res chain seq x y z
N MET A 1 -13.60 -9.05 10.03
CA MET A 1 -14.35 -7.79 9.84
C MET A 1 -13.70 -7.04 8.70
N ASN A 2 -14.48 -6.39 7.82
CA ASN A 2 -14.02 -5.65 6.64
C ASN A 2 -13.29 -4.34 7.04
N ASN A 3 -12.15 -4.44 7.73
CA ASN A 3 -11.39 -3.30 8.25
C ASN A 3 -10.73 -2.48 7.15
N THR A 4 -10.25 -3.14 6.10
CA THR A 4 -9.55 -2.51 4.96
C THR A 4 -10.33 -1.35 4.34
N LYS A 5 -11.67 -1.45 4.22
CA LYS A 5 -12.50 -0.39 3.64
C LYS A 5 -12.51 0.87 4.50
N GLU A 6 -12.51 0.71 5.82
CA GLU A 6 -12.50 1.84 6.74
C GLU A 6 -11.11 2.48 6.81
N LEU A 7 -10.06 1.66 6.84
CA LEU A 7 -8.67 2.13 6.78
C LEU A 7 -8.40 2.95 5.50
N ARG A 8 -8.90 2.50 4.34
CA ARG A 8 -8.80 3.27 3.08
C ARG A 8 -9.44 4.65 3.17
N LYS A 9 -10.61 4.76 3.82
CA LYS A 9 -11.27 6.07 4.02
C LYS A 9 -10.45 6.96 4.94
N GLN A 10 -9.93 6.42 6.04
CA GLN A 10 -9.10 7.19 6.98
C GLN A 10 -7.82 7.68 6.32
N HIS A 11 -7.15 6.82 5.57
CA HIS A 11 -5.98 7.19 4.76
C HIS A 11 -6.32 8.32 3.76
N LYS A 12 -7.42 8.17 3.01
CA LYS A 12 -7.90 9.21 2.08
C LYS A 12 -8.26 10.52 2.77
N ALA A 13 -8.90 10.47 3.93
CA ALA A 13 -9.23 11.66 4.70
C ALA A 13 -7.98 12.38 5.21
N LYS A 14 -6.93 11.64 5.59
CA LYS A 14 -5.68 12.20 6.11
C LYS A 14 -4.75 12.74 5.02
N PHE A 15 -4.59 12.01 3.92
CA PHE A 15 -3.60 12.30 2.88
C PHE A 15 -4.19 12.83 1.57
N GLY A 16 -5.53 12.87 1.43
CA GLY A 16 -6.22 13.28 0.21
C GLY A 16 -6.25 12.22 -0.90
N LYS A 17 -5.62 11.05 -0.68
CA LYS A 17 -5.54 9.94 -1.65
C LYS A 17 -5.73 8.58 -0.98
N GLU A 18 -6.24 7.59 -1.72
CA GLU A 18 -6.29 6.21 -1.25
C GLU A 18 -4.88 5.61 -1.14
N PRO A 19 -4.65 4.59 -0.28
CA PRO A 19 -3.38 3.88 -0.27
C PRO A 19 -3.15 3.18 -1.61
N ASN A 20 -1.92 3.23 -2.12
CA ASN A 20 -1.57 2.55 -3.36
C ASN A 20 -1.19 1.10 -3.05
N ILE A 21 -2.09 0.17 -3.38
CA ILE A 21 -1.92 -1.27 -3.15
C ILE A 21 -1.83 -1.94 -4.53
N ILE A 22 -0.65 -2.42 -4.88
CA ILE A 22 -0.34 -3.06 -6.16
C ILE A 22 -0.32 -4.60 -6.07
N GLY A 23 -0.54 -5.14 -4.86
CA GLY A 23 -0.62 -6.58 -4.63
C GLY A 23 0.68 -7.19 -4.13
N MET A 24 1.63 -6.38 -3.65
CA MET A 24 2.91 -6.85 -3.11
C MET A 24 2.73 -7.88 -1.99
N PHE A 25 1.66 -7.73 -1.18
CA PHE A 25 1.31 -8.60 -0.06
C PHE A 25 -0.07 -9.25 -0.25
N TRP A 26 -0.38 -9.73 -1.45
CA TRP A 26 -1.70 -10.32 -1.74
C TRP A 26 -2.04 -11.54 -0.89
N ASP A 27 -1.02 -12.28 -0.46
CA ASP A 27 -1.10 -13.47 0.38
C ASP A 27 -1.16 -13.14 1.87
N ASP A 28 -0.81 -11.90 2.26
CA ASP A 28 -0.91 -11.38 3.62
C ASP A 28 -1.76 -10.08 3.71
N PRO A 29 -3.09 -10.19 3.66
CA PRO A 29 -3.97 -9.05 3.82
C PRO A 29 -3.83 -8.35 5.18
N GLN A 30 -3.38 -9.04 6.22
CA GLN A 30 -3.21 -8.46 7.54
C GLN A 30 -2.03 -7.48 7.55
N LEU A 31 -0.92 -7.84 6.90
CA LEU A 31 0.23 -6.96 6.73
C LEU A 31 -0.15 -5.68 5.97
N VAL A 32 -1.03 -5.78 4.96
CA VAL A 32 -1.55 -4.59 4.26
C VAL A 32 -2.32 -3.67 5.22
N GLU A 33 -3.19 -4.23 6.07
CA GLU A 33 -3.92 -3.44 7.07
C GLU A 33 -2.98 -2.76 8.07
N ASP A 34 -2.01 -3.50 8.60
CA ASP A 34 -1.04 -3.00 9.58
C ASP A 34 -0.17 -1.87 9.00
N ASN A 35 0.24 -1.99 7.72
CA ASN A 35 0.99 -0.95 7.05
C ASN A 35 0.16 0.32 6.80
N ILE A 36 -1.13 0.19 6.46
CA ILE A 36 -2.03 1.35 6.33
C ILE A 36 -2.23 2.05 7.68
N ILE A 37 -2.39 1.28 8.77
CA ILE A 37 -2.49 1.83 10.13
C ILE A 37 -1.22 2.61 10.46
N LYS A 38 -0.05 2.00 10.26
CA LYS A 38 1.24 2.65 10.52
C LYS A 38 1.44 3.92 9.69
N ALA A 39 1.04 3.90 8.42
CA ALA A 39 1.06 5.08 7.56
C ALA A 39 0.21 6.22 8.15
N ILE A 40 -1.02 5.91 8.57
CA ILE A 40 -1.91 6.86 9.24
C ILE A 40 -1.26 7.38 10.52
N GLU A 41 -0.69 6.54 11.38
CA GLU A 41 -0.08 6.96 12.65
C GLU A 41 1.16 7.83 12.45
N THR A 42 2.02 7.47 11.49
CA THR A 42 3.30 8.14 11.22
C THR A 42 3.18 9.35 10.29
N ASN A 43 1.98 9.62 9.77
CA ASN A 43 1.70 10.70 8.83
C ASN A 43 2.53 10.61 7.53
N ILE A 44 2.80 9.39 7.08
CA ILE A 44 3.45 9.07 5.80
C ILE A 44 2.46 8.21 5.00
N PRO A 45 2.06 8.60 3.78
CA PRO A 45 1.07 7.83 3.01
C PRO A 45 1.61 6.44 2.64
N TYR A 46 0.75 5.43 2.72
CA TYR A 46 1.09 4.06 2.30
C TYR A 46 1.04 3.94 0.78
N ASP A 47 2.15 3.47 0.22
CA ASP A 47 2.34 3.26 -1.20
C ASP A 47 3.26 2.05 -1.41
N GLU A 48 2.71 0.92 -1.85
CA GLU A 48 3.49 -0.31 -2.07
C GLU A 48 4.54 -0.14 -3.16
N TYR A 49 4.31 0.73 -4.13
CA TYR A 49 5.30 1.01 -5.18
C TYR A 49 6.54 1.69 -4.60
N GLU A 50 6.39 2.51 -3.55
CA GLU A 50 7.52 3.15 -2.87
C GLU A 50 8.33 2.21 -1.98
N LEU A 51 7.87 0.97 -1.77
CA LEU A 51 8.62 -0.05 -1.04
C LEU A 51 9.61 -0.80 -1.93
N PHE A 52 9.44 -0.72 -3.26
CA PHE A 52 10.38 -1.28 -4.21
C PHE A 52 11.71 -0.54 -4.25
N THR A 53 12.77 -1.30 -4.52
CA THR A 53 14.03 -0.75 -5.05
C THR A 53 13.83 -0.17 -6.45
N ASP A 54 14.76 0.67 -6.90
CA ASP A 54 14.70 1.26 -8.25
C ASP A 54 14.66 0.20 -9.37
N GLU A 55 15.36 -0.92 -9.18
CA GLU A 55 15.37 -2.05 -10.13
C GLU A 55 14.00 -2.77 -10.17
N GLU A 56 13.36 -2.96 -9.01
CA GLU A 56 12.03 -3.56 -8.92
C GLU A 56 10.95 -2.65 -9.49
N LYS A 57 11.06 -1.33 -9.29
CA LYS A 57 10.20 -0.33 -9.94
C LYS A 57 10.30 -0.45 -11.46
N GLU A 58 11.52 -0.51 -12.01
CA GLU A 58 11.74 -0.68 -13.45
C GLU A 58 11.17 -2.03 -13.96
N ALA A 59 11.33 -3.11 -13.21
CA ALA A 59 10.77 -4.41 -13.55
C ALA A 59 9.23 -4.40 -13.53
N PHE A 60 8.62 -3.76 -12.53
CA PHE A 60 7.17 -3.59 -12.43
C PHE A 60 6.62 -2.75 -13.59
N ASP A 61 7.26 -1.62 -13.90
CA ASP A 61 6.84 -0.72 -14.99
C ASP A 61 6.93 -1.39 -16.37
N LYS A 62 7.83 -2.37 -16.53
CA LYS A 62 7.95 -3.21 -17.74
C LYS A 62 6.98 -4.41 -17.75
N GLY A 63 6.19 -4.61 -16.69
CA GLY A 63 5.31 -5.77 -16.54
C GLY A 63 6.07 -7.08 -16.33
N MET A 64 7.33 -7.01 -15.88
CA MET A 64 8.19 -8.17 -15.62
C MET A 64 8.11 -8.66 -14.17
N LEU A 65 7.60 -7.84 -13.25
CA LEU A 65 7.36 -8.20 -11.86
C LEU A 65 5.86 -8.52 -11.67
N LEU A 66 5.56 -9.77 -11.28
CA LEU A 66 4.22 -10.29 -11.10
C LEU A 66 4.07 -10.84 -9.68
N PHE A 67 2.86 -10.68 -9.11
CA PHE A 67 2.49 -11.11 -7.77
C PHE A 67 1.40 -12.19 -7.84
#